data_AF-A0A3R6YJA3-F1
#
_entry.id   AF-A0A3R6YJA3-F1
#
_cell.length_a   1.000
_cell.length_b   1.000
_cell.length_c   1.000
_cell.angle_alpha   90.00
_cell.angle_beta   90.00
_cell.angle_gamma   90.00
#
_symmetry.space_group_name_H-M   'P 1'
#
loop_
_entity.id
_entity.type
_entity.pdbx_description
1 polymer ?
#
loop_
_entity_poly.entity_id
_entity_poly.type
_entity_poly.pdbx_seq_one_letter_code
_entity_poly.pdbx_strand_id
1 'polypeptide(L)'
;MATNSIESLDPALIRPGRIDRKIEFPLPDVKTKRRIFSIHTSRMSLAEDVDLEEFIMSKDELSGADIKAVCTESGLLALRERRMRVTQTDFRKAKEKALYKKKANIPEGLYFKKTKATAATAEKTFQYQDELPPLPLPSLEQTIDAYIKSCEPMLSASELEHTKGVCHDFLHGVGPQLQAILEERAGSEKNWIEEWWETFGYMKPRYPSAININWYGVVPGNWGPREMSQSEAAAIFTVALLQYRKEFLA
;
A
#
# COMPACT_ATOMS: atom_id res chain seq x y z
N MET A 1 -20.97 -10.79 -1.52
CA MET A 1 -19.57 -11.22 -1.75
C MET A 1 -19.57 -12.21 -2.90
N ALA A 2 -18.64 -12.12 -3.85
CA ALA A 2 -18.49 -13.07 -4.95
C ALA A 2 -17.06 -13.63 -4.91
N THR A 3 -16.89 -14.94 -5.00
CA THR A 3 -15.60 -15.61 -5.06
C THR A 3 -15.63 -16.68 -6.13
N ASN A 4 -14.49 -16.89 -6.82
CA ASN A 4 -14.30 -18.01 -7.73
C ASN A 4 -13.67 -19.23 -7.01
N SER A 5 -13.26 -19.06 -5.75
CA SER A 5 -12.63 -20.08 -4.92
C SER A 5 -13.33 -20.10 -3.56
N ILE A 6 -14.35 -20.95 -3.42
CA ILE A 6 -15.07 -21.11 -2.15
C ILE A 6 -14.20 -21.78 -1.09
N GLU A 7 -13.28 -22.65 -1.51
CA GLU A 7 -12.40 -23.42 -0.63
C GLU A 7 -11.31 -22.56 0.05
N SER A 8 -10.98 -21.40 -0.53
CA SER A 8 -10.01 -20.47 0.06
C SER A 8 -10.62 -19.52 1.10
N LEU A 9 -11.93 -19.60 1.35
CA LEU A 9 -12.60 -18.79 2.36
C LEU A 9 -12.49 -19.42 3.74
N ASP A 10 -12.27 -18.58 4.75
CA ASP A 10 -12.21 -19.01 6.15
C ASP A 10 -13.52 -19.73 6.55
N PRO A 11 -13.45 -20.97 7.08
CA PRO A 11 -14.61 -21.70 7.58
C PRO A 11 -15.47 -20.91 8.60
N ALA A 12 -14.89 -19.95 9.32
CA ALA A 12 -15.60 -19.09 10.26
C ALA A 12 -16.67 -18.21 9.58
N LEU A 13 -16.45 -17.80 8.32
CA LEU A 13 -17.41 -17.00 7.55
C LEU A 13 -18.59 -17.81 7.03
N ILE A 14 -18.44 -19.13 6.94
CA ILE A 14 -19.42 -20.05 6.35
C ILE A 14 -20.41 -20.59 7.42
N ARG A 15 -20.19 -20.24 8.70
CA ARG A 15 -21.08 -20.67 9.79
C ARG A 15 -22.48 -20.04 9.67
N PRO A 16 -23.54 -20.75 10.09
CA PRO A 16 -24.90 -20.21 10.14
C PRO A 16 -24.95 -18.88 10.91
N GLY A 17 -25.63 -17.88 10.36
CA GLY A 17 -25.74 -16.52 10.93
C GLY A 17 -24.72 -15.51 10.40
N ARG A 18 -23.91 -15.89 9.39
CA ARG A 18 -22.96 -14.99 8.70
C ARG A 18 -23.27 -14.91 7.21
N ILE A 19 -22.89 -15.92 6.44
CA ILE A 19 -23.21 -16.04 5.00
C ILE A 19 -24.18 -17.20 4.82
N ASP A 20 -25.47 -16.89 4.89
CA ASP A 20 -26.52 -17.91 4.93
C ASP A 20 -26.89 -18.46 3.54
N ARG A 21 -26.67 -17.71 2.46
CA ARG A 21 -27.00 -18.13 1.08
C ARG A 21 -25.75 -18.29 0.23
N LYS A 22 -25.56 -19.49 -0.31
CA LYS A 22 -24.54 -19.82 -1.31
C LYS A 22 -25.25 -20.04 -2.63
N ILE A 23 -25.01 -19.15 -3.59
CA ILE A 23 -25.56 -19.26 -4.94
C ILE A 23 -24.39 -19.47 -5.88
N GLU A 24 -24.32 -20.67 -6.44
CA GLU A 24 -23.33 -21.01 -7.46
C GLU A 24 -23.84 -20.56 -8.82
N PHE A 25 -22.99 -19.86 -9.58
CA PHE A 25 -23.28 -19.44 -10.94
C PHE A 25 -22.50 -20.35 -11.90
N PRO A 26 -23.16 -21.33 -12.54
CA PRO A 26 -22.49 -22.16 -13.53
C PRO A 26 -22.13 -21.34 -14.77
N LEU A 27 -21.27 -21.90 -15.61
CA LEU A 27 -20.98 -21.32 -16.92
C LEU A 27 -22.28 -21.18 -17.74
N PRO A 28 -22.44 -20.08 -18.50
CA PRO A 28 -23.64 -19.83 -19.27
C PRO A 28 -23.81 -20.87 -20.39
N ASP A 29 -24.99 -21.47 -20.46
CA ASP A 29 -25.43 -22.28 -21.59
C ASP A 29 -25.64 -21.42 -22.86
N VAL A 30 -25.75 -22.04 -24.03
CA VAL A 30 -25.91 -21.38 -25.35
C VAL A 30 -27.01 -20.31 -25.33
N LYS A 31 -28.17 -20.62 -24.74
CA LYS A 31 -29.29 -19.66 -24.62
C LYS A 31 -28.92 -18.46 -23.75
N THR A 32 -28.20 -18.71 -22.66
CA THR A 32 -27.73 -17.68 -21.73
C THR A 32 -26.63 -16.83 -22.35
N LYS A 33 -25.65 -17.44 -23.04
CA LYS A 33 -24.61 -16.73 -23.82
C LYS A 33 -25.25 -15.77 -24.81
N ARG A 34 -26.23 -16.23 -25.59
CA ARG A 34 -26.98 -15.38 -26.55
C ARG A 34 -27.63 -14.18 -25.87
N ARG A 35 -28.24 -14.39 -24.69
CA ARG A 35 -28.84 -13.29 -23.94
C ARG A 35 -27.81 -12.29 -23.42
N ILE A 36 -26.67 -12.77 -22.92
CA ILE A 36 -25.58 -11.92 -22.42
C ILE A 36 -24.97 -11.10 -23.56
N PHE A 37 -24.68 -11.72 -24.70
CA PHE A 37 -24.22 -11.02 -25.90
C PHE A 37 -25.23 -9.96 -26.32
N SER A 38 -26.52 -10.30 -26.44
CA SER A 38 -27.58 -9.35 -26.79
C SER A 38 -27.65 -8.14 -25.84
N ILE A 39 -27.46 -8.34 -24.53
CA ILE A 39 -27.44 -7.24 -23.56
C ILE A 39 -26.24 -6.33 -23.80
N HIS A 40 -25.04 -6.89 -23.94
CA HIS A 40 -23.82 -6.10 -24.08
C HIS A 40 -23.66 -5.45 -25.46
N THR A 41 -24.23 -6.05 -26.51
CA THR A 41 -24.22 -5.47 -27.85
C THR A 41 -25.40 -4.55 -28.13
N SER A 42 -26.44 -4.52 -27.28
CA SER A 42 -27.65 -3.70 -27.49
C SER A 42 -27.39 -2.19 -27.68
N ARG A 43 -26.30 -1.67 -27.12
CA ARG A 43 -25.89 -0.26 -27.24
C ARG A 43 -24.66 -0.05 -28.13
N MET A 44 -24.19 -1.10 -28.81
CA MET A 44 -23.01 -1.05 -29.68
C MET A 44 -23.43 -0.84 -31.13
N SER A 45 -22.69 0.02 -31.84
CA SER A 45 -22.81 0.17 -33.30
C SER A 45 -22.10 -1.00 -33.99
N LEU A 46 -22.83 -2.06 -34.30
CA LEU A 46 -22.30 -3.21 -35.03
C LEU A 46 -22.36 -2.98 -36.55
N ALA A 47 -21.36 -3.47 -37.27
CA ALA A 47 -21.39 -3.55 -38.72
C ALA A 47 -22.25 -4.74 -39.20
N GLU A 48 -22.68 -4.71 -40.46
CA GLU A 48 -23.58 -5.71 -41.04
C GLU A 48 -22.94 -7.10 -41.18
N ASP A 49 -21.61 -7.19 -41.12
CA ASP A 49 -20.82 -8.42 -41.19
C ASP A 49 -20.67 -9.14 -39.84
N VAL A 50 -21.23 -8.60 -38.75
CA VAL A 50 -21.05 -9.16 -37.40
C VAL A 50 -21.99 -10.33 -37.17
N ASP A 51 -21.42 -11.54 -37.06
CA ASP A 51 -22.11 -12.76 -36.65
C ASP A 51 -21.72 -13.15 -35.21
N LEU A 52 -22.65 -12.95 -34.28
CA LEU A 52 -22.48 -13.30 -32.88
C LEU A 52 -22.68 -14.79 -32.60
N GLU A 53 -23.35 -15.54 -33.50
CA GLU A 53 -23.59 -16.97 -33.32
C GLU A 53 -22.28 -17.78 -33.40
N GLU A 54 -21.29 -17.30 -34.17
CA GLU A 54 -19.92 -17.84 -34.20
C GLU A 54 -19.32 -17.97 -32.77
N PHE A 55 -19.57 -16.98 -31.91
CA PHE A 55 -19.04 -16.94 -30.55
C PHE A 55 -19.93 -17.65 -29.52
N ILE A 56 -21.24 -17.71 -29.77
CA ILE A 56 -22.19 -18.40 -28.90
C ILE A 56 -22.03 -19.92 -29.01
N MET A 57 -21.82 -20.42 -30.22
CA MET A 57 -21.69 -21.85 -30.53
C MET A 57 -20.26 -22.38 -30.33
N SER A 58 -19.29 -21.51 -30.03
CA SER A 58 -17.93 -21.96 -29.78
C SER A 58 -17.87 -22.80 -28.49
N LYS A 59 -17.04 -23.87 -28.53
CA LYS A 59 -16.80 -24.76 -27.38
C LYS A 59 -15.99 -24.11 -26.24
N ASP A 60 -15.78 -22.80 -26.31
CA ASP A 60 -14.99 -22.09 -25.32
C ASP A 60 -15.79 -21.90 -24.02
N GLU A 61 -15.12 -22.18 -22.91
CA GLU A 61 -15.62 -21.93 -21.55
C GLU A 61 -15.54 -20.44 -21.22
N LEU A 62 -16.48 -19.67 -21.80
CA LEU A 62 -16.65 -18.24 -21.57
C LEU A 62 -17.64 -18.01 -20.42
N SER A 63 -17.18 -17.34 -19.36
CA SER A 63 -18.05 -16.82 -18.31
C SER A 63 -18.80 -15.57 -18.80
N GLY A 64 -19.83 -15.13 -18.09
CA GLY A 64 -20.52 -13.87 -18.41
C GLY A 64 -19.59 -12.64 -18.36
N ALA A 65 -18.58 -12.67 -17.49
CA ALA A 65 -17.56 -11.62 -17.41
C ALA A 65 -16.66 -11.61 -18.65
N ASP A 66 -16.29 -12.79 -19.17
CA ASP A 66 -15.49 -12.91 -20.38
C ASP A 66 -16.25 -12.38 -21.60
N ILE A 67 -17.54 -12.70 -21.73
CA ILE A 67 -18.40 -12.20 -22.80
C ILE A 67 -18.46 -10.66 -22.77
N LYS A 68 -18.67 -10.09 -21.59
CA LYS A 68 -18.63 -8.62 -21.41
C LYS A 68 -17.28 -8.03 -21.80
N ALA A 69 -16.19 -8.67 -21.41
CA ALA A 69 -14.84 -8.22 -21.73
C ALA A 69 -14.58 -8.25 -23.25
N VAL A 70 -14.99 -9.32 -23.93
CA VAL A 70 -14.91 -9.44 -25.39
C VAL A 70 -15.69 -8.32 -26.08
N CYS A 71 -16.95 -8.07 -25.70
CA CYS A 71 -17.73 -6.97 -26.26
C CYS A 71 -17.07 -5.60 -26.04
N THR A 72 -16.55 -5.36 -24.82
CA THR A 72 -15.92 -4.09 -24.46
C THR A 72 -14.62 -3.86 -25.23
N GLU A 73 -13.74 -4.87 -25.29
CA GLU A 73 -12.48 -4.81 -26.04
C GLU A 73 -12.72 -4.65 -27.55
N SER A 74 -13.75 -5.29 -28.10
CA SER A 74 -14.14 -5.11 -29.51
C SER A 74 -14.50 -3.66 -29.82
N GLY A 75 -15.28 -3.01 -28.93
CA GLY A 75 -15.59 -1.59 -29.04
C GLY A 75 -14.35 -0.70 -28.94
N LEU A 76 -13.44 -1.00 -28.01
CA LEU A 76 -12.18 -0.25 -27.86
C LEU A 76 -11.26 -0.39 -29.08
N LEU A 77 -11.19 -1.57 -29.70
CA LEU A 77 -10.41 -1.79 -30.92
C LEU A 77 -10.95 -0.94 -32.08
N ALA A 78 -12.26 -0.91 -32.27
CA ALA A 78 -12.89 -0.05 -33.27
C ALA A 78 -12.60 1.45 -33.02
N LEU A 79 -12.69 1.90 -31.76
CA LEU A 79 -12.37 3.28 -31.38
C LEU A 79 -10.90 3.64 -31.60
N ARG A 80 -9.97 2.72 -31.32
CA ARG A 80 -8.53 2.94 -31.56
C ARG A 80 -8.21 3.14 -33.04
N GLU A 81 -8.93 2.44 -33.91
CA GLU A 81 -8.82 2.61 -35.36
C GLU A 81 -9.70 3.75 -35.91
N ARG A 82 -10.28 4.57 -35.02
CA ARG A 82 -11.19 5.70 -35.35
C ARG A 82 -12.41 5.28 -36.17
N ARG A 83 -12.88 4.04 -35.99
CA ARG A 83 -14.08 3.50 -36.63
C ARG A 83 -15.29 3.64 -35.71
N MET A 84 -16.43 4.04 -36.29
CA MET A 84 -17.70 4.19 -35.57
C MET A 84 -18.54 2.90 -35.53
N ARG A 85 -18.11 1.85 -36.24
CA ARG A 85 -18.76 0.53 -36.26
C ARG A 85 -17.74 -0.55 -35.91
N VAL A 86 -18.18 -1.51 -35.09
CA VAL A 86 -17.40 -2.70 -34.72
C VAL A 86 -17.61 -3.78 -35.76
N THR A 87 -16.53 -4.39 -36.26
CA THR A 87 -16.55 -5.42 -37.30
C THR A 87 -16.31 -6.81 -36.72
N GLN A 88 -16.55 -7.87 -37.51
CA GLN A 88 -16.32 -9.25 -37.05
C GLN A 88 -14.85 -9.51 -36.65
N THR A 89 -13.92 -8.85 -37.34
CA THR A 89 -12.47 -8.92 -37.06
C THR A 89 -12.11 -8.39 -35.67
N ASP A 90 -12.80 -7.36 -35.18
CA ASP A 90 -12.58 -6.81 -33.84
C ASP A 90 -13.00 -7.82 -32.77
N PHE A 91 -14.14 -8.50 -32.97
CA PHE A 91 -14.61 -9.55 -32.06
C PHE A 91 -13.66 -10.75 -32.00
N ARG A 92 -13.10 -11.18 -33.13
CA ARG A 92 -12.08 -12.25 -33.15
C ARG A 92 -10.81 -11.85 -32.39
N LYS A 93 -10.27 -10.66 -32.67
CA LYS A 93 -9.09 -10.11 -31.96
C LYS A 93 -9.36 -9.93 -30.45
N ALA A 94 -10.53 -9.42 -30.10
CA ALA A 94 -10.94 -9.23 -28.71
C ALA A 94 -11.07 -10.56 -27.96
N LYS A 95 -11.64 -11.58 -28.61
CA LYS A 95 -11.71 -12.94 -28.06
C LYS A 95 -10.33 -13.54 -27.83
N GLU A 96 -9.43 -13.46 -28.81
CA GLU A 96 -8.06 -13.95 -28.65
C GLU A 96 -7.35 -13.25 -27.49
N LYS A 97 -7.48 -11.92 -27.38
CA LYS A 97 -6.89 -11.14 -26.30
C LYS A 97 -7.50 -11.46 -24.92
N ALA A 98 -8.80 -11.69 -24.85
CA ALA A 98 -9.49 -12.09 -23.63
C ALA A 98 -9.07 -13.51 -23.18
N LEU A 99 -8.96 -14.46 -24.12
CA LEU A 99 -8.48 -15.81 -23.85
C LEU A 99 -6.99 -15.85 -23.52
N TYR A 100 -6.17 -14.98 -24.11
CA TYR A 100 -4.74 -14.86 -23.79
C TYR A 100 -4.53 -14.40 -22.35
N LYS A 101 -5.32 -13.44 -21.85
CA LYS A 101 -5.31 -13.04 -20.42
C LYS A 101 -5.66 -14.19 -19.47
N LYS A 102 -6.40 -15.22 -19.92
CA LYS A 102 -6.73 -16.43 -19.13
C LYS A 102 -5.59 -17.46 -19.12
N LYS A 103 -4.78 -17.54 -20.19
CA LYS A 103 -3.65 -18.48 -20.33
C LYS A 103 -2.32 -17.92 -19.83
N ALA A 104 -2.12 -16.61 -19.92
CA ALA A 104 -0.95 -15.96 -19.37
C ALA A 104 -1.12 -15.87 -17.84
N ASN A 105 -0.53 -16.82 -17.12
CA ASN A 105 -0.03 -16.54 -15.78
C ASN A 105 0.68 -15.17 -15.83
N ILE A 106 0.17 -14.24 -15.03
CA ILE A 106 0.75 -12.96 -14.59
C ILE A 106 1.83 -12.39 -15.55
N PRO A 107 1.59 -11.25 -16.24
CA PRO A 107 2.57 -10.67 -17.15
C PRO A 107 3.95 -10.50 -16.47
N GLU A 108 4.97 -11.12 -17.07
CA GLU A 108 6.37 -11.11 -16.61
C GLU A 108 6.98 -9.70 -16.42
N GLY A 109 6.31 -8.66 -16.93
CA GLY A 109 6.73 -7.26 -16.83
C GLY A 109 6.12 -6.45 -15.68
N LEU A 110 5.34 -7.06 -14.78
CA LEU A 110 4.69 -6.34 -13.67
C LEU A 110 5.54 -6.30 -12.38
N TYR A 111 6.61 -7.10 -12.32
CA TYR A 111 7.55 -7.12 -11.21
C TYR A 111 8.73 -6.20 -11.56
N PHE A 112 9.12 -5.34 -10.61
CA PHE A 112 10.42 -4.68 -10.66
C PHE A 112 11.47 -5.71 -11.06
N LYS A 113 12.16 -5.51 -12.20
CA LYS A 113 13.30 -6.35 -12.56
C LYS A 113 14.22 -6.34 -11.36
N LYS A 114 14.49 -7.52 -10.76
CA LYS A 114 15.59 -7.66 -9.82
C LYS A 114 16.83 -7.16 -10.53
N THR A 115 17.24 -5.93 -10.26
CA THR A 115 18.61 -5.52 -10.52
C THR A 115 19.44 -6.54 -9.76
N LYS A 116 20.26 -7.33 -10.45
CA LYS A 116 21.19 -8.24 -9.79
C LYS A 116 21.95 -7.38 -8.80
N ALA A 117 21.69 -7.56 -7.51
CA ALA A 117 22.53 -7.02 -6.47
C ALA A 117 23.92 -7.56 -6.78
N THR A 118 24.80 -6.69 -7.24
CA THR A 118 26.23 -6.96 -7.27
C THR A 118 26.59 -7.42 -5.87
N ALA A 119 27.28 -8.55 -5.77
CA ALA A 119 27.72 -9.16 -4.53
C ALA A 119 28.65 -8.20 -3.76
N ALA A 120 28.06 -7.17 -3.13
CA ALA A 120 28.63 -6.50 -1.99
C ALA A 120 28.64 -7.54 -0.87
N THR A 121 29.77 -7.63 -0.18
CA THR A 121 29.96 -8.41 1.06
C THR A 121 28.67 -8.42 1.87
N ALA A 122 28.12 -9.62 2.10
CA ALA A 122 26.78 -9.83 2.64
C ALA A 122 26.70 -9.40 4.12
N GLU A 123 26.62 -8.09 4.34
CA GLU A 123 26.30 -7.51 5.63
C GLU A 123 24.86 -7.90 6.01
N LYS A 124 24.65 -8.34 7.25
CA LYS A 124 23.32 -8.60 7.78
C LYS A 124 22.69 -7.28 8.26
N THR A 125 21.38 -7.16 8.09
CA THR A 125 20.59 -5.96 8.43
C THR A 125 20.88 -5.40 9.83
N PHE A 126 21.03 -6.26 10.84
CA PHE A 126 21.23 -5.86 12.24
C PHE A 126 22.63 -6.15 12.78
N GLN A 127 23.62 -6.42 11.93
CA GLN A 127 24.94 -6.88 12.40
C GLN A 127 25.67 -5.89 13.31
N TYR A 128 25.37 -4.60 13.18
CA TYR A 128 25.98 -3.54 13.98
C TYR A 128 25.14 -3.13 15.20
N GLN A 129 23.96 -3.72 15.40
CA GLN A 129 23.01 -3.28 16.44
C GLN A 129 23.61 -3.37 17.86
N ASP A 130 24.44 -4.38 18.10
CA ASP A 130 25.11 -4.59 19.38
C ASP A 130 26.33 -3.69 19.59
N GLU A 131 26.93 -3.19 18.52
CA GLU A 131 28.10 -2.31 18.50
C GLU A 131 27.76 -0.82 18.63
N LEU A 132 26.47 -0.46 18.55
CA LEU A 132 26.03 0.92 18.69
C LEU A 132 26.38 1.45 20.10
N PRO A 133 26.95 2.68 20.17
CA PRO A 133 27.23 3.30 21.46
C PRO A 133 25.91 3.62 22.19
N PRO A 134 25.93 3.62 23.53
CA PRO A 134 24.77 4.06 24.29
C PRO A 134 24.46 5.54 24.01
N LEU A 135 23.18 5.92 24.15
CA LEU A 135 22.77 7.31 23.95
C LEU A 135 23.44 8.22 24.99
N PRO A 136 24.23 9.24 24.57
CA PRO A 136 24.92 10.10 25.51
C PRO A 136 23.94 10.94 26.32
N LEU A 137 24.34 11.28 27.55
CA LEU A 137 23.63 12.21 28.42
C LEU A 137 24.42 13.53 28.49
N PRO A 138 23.91 14.64 27.95
CA PRO A 138 24.59 15.94 28.05
C PRO A 138 24.67 16.41 29.51
N SER A 139 25.65 17.27 29.80
CA SER A 139 25.73 17.88 31.14
C SER A 139 24.56 18.84 31.36
N LEU A 140 24.20 19.01 32.63
CA LEU A 140 23.14 19.94 33.03
C LEU A 140 23.44 21.38 32.57
N GLU A 141 24.69 21.82 32.73
CA GLU A 141 25.17 23.14 32.29
C GLU A 141 25.01 23.33 30.78
N GLN A 142 25.48 22.37 29.97
CA GLN A 142 25.35 22.42 28.52
C GLN A 142 23.89 22.49 28.07
N THR A 143 23.03 21.74 28.75
CA THR A 143 21.59 21.70 28.46
C THR A 143 20.92 23.04 28.77
N ILE A 144 21.26 23.66 29.90
CA ILE A 144 20.74 24.97 30.30
C ILE A 144 21.21 26.07 29.35
N ASP A 145 22.49 26.07 28.99
CA ASP A 145 23.04 27.06 28.05
C ASP A 145 22.36 26.98 26.68
N ALA A 146 22.17 25.76 26.17
CA ALA A 146 21.46 25.53 24.92
C ALA A 146 19.99 25.96 25.01
N TYR A 147 19.33 25.69 26.14
CA TYR A 147 17.95 26.10 26.39
C TYR A 147 17.80 27.63 26.39
N ILE A 148 18.62 28.35 27.15
CA ILE A 148 18.59 29.82 27.20
C ILE A 148 18.78 30.40 25.80
N LYS A 149 19.78 29.91 25.06
CA LYS A 149 20.03 30.34 23.67
C LYS A 149 18.84 30.09 22.74
N SER A 150 18.09 29.01 22.94
CA SER A 150 16.89 28.72 22.16
C SER A 150 15.72 29.67 22.47
N CYS A 151 15.68 30.20 23.69
CA CYS A 151 14.65 31.15 24.13
C CYS A 151 14.92 32.60 23.72
N GLU A 152 16.19 32.99 23.53
CA GLU A 152 16.59 34.36 23.15
C GLU A 152 15.76 34.99 22.00
N PRO A 153 15.50 34.31 20.87
CA PRO A 153 14.73 34.92 19.78
C PRO A 153 13.22 35.02 20.05
N MET A 154 12.71 34.36 21.08
CA MET A 154 11.27 34.25 21.36
C MET A 154 10.81 35.14 22.53
N LEU A 155 11.73 35.57 23.39
CA LEU A 155 11.41 36.26 24.64
C LEU A 155 11.77 37.75 24.60
N SER A 156 11.01 38.56 25.32
CA SER A 156 11.43 39.94 25.63
C SER A 156 12.65 39.94 26.57
N ALA A 157 13.35 41.08 26.63
CA ALA A 157 14.53 41.21 27.49
C ALA A 157 14.22 40.92 28.97
N SER A 158 13.07 41.36 29.48
CA SER A 158 12.65 41.09 30.87
C SER A 158 12.31 39.63 31.12
N GLU A 159 11.66 38.95 30.16
CA GLU A 159 11.32 37.53 30.28
C GLU A 159 12.56 36.64 30.16
N LEU A 160 13.50 37.00 29.29
CA LEU A 160 14.77 36.31 29.15
C LEU A 160 15.60 36.40 30.43
N GLU A 161 15.66 37.59 31.05
CA GLU A 161 16.38 37.78 32.31
C GLU A 161 15.74 36.96 33.44
N HIS A 162 14.41 36.96 33.53
CA HIS A 162 13.70 36.10 34.47
C HIS A 162 14.00 34.62 34.22
N THR A 163 13.97 34.18 32.97
CA THR A 163 14.25 32.78 32.57
C THR A 163 15.67 32.38 32.93
N LYS A 164 16.66 33.25 32.73
CA LYS A 164 18.04 33.05 33.15
C LYS A 164 18.15 32.88 34.67
N GLY A 165 17.44 33.70 35.44
CA GLY A 165 17.36 33.56 36.89
C GLY A 165 16.79 32.21 37.33
N VAL A 166 15.69 31.76 36.73
CA VAL A 166 15.10 30.45 37.02
C VAL A 166 16.05 29.30 36.66
N CYS A 167 16.74 29.40 35.52
CA CYS A 167 17.73 28.39 35.11
C CYS A 167 18.92 28.33 36.08
N HIS A 168 19.38 29.49 36.56
CA HIS A 168 20.41 29.58 37.58
C HIS A 168 19.98 28.90 38.88
N ASP A 169 18.76 29.16 39.35
CA ASP A 169 18.23 28.55 40.58
C ASP A 169 18.02 27.04 40.42
N PHE A 170 17.64 26.58 39.22
CA PHE A 170 17.53 25.16 38.91
C PHE A 170 18.90 24.47 38.93
N LEU A 171 19.90 25.07 38.28
CA LEU A 171 21.28 24.56 38.21
C LEU A 171 21.92 24.40 39.59
N HIS A 172 21.67 25.33 40.49
CA HIS A 172 22.23 25.33 41.85
C HIS A 172 21.27 24.77 42.91
N GLY A 173 20.09 24.31 42.50
CA GLY A 173 19.03 23.82 43.38
C GLY A 173 18.75 22.34 43.15
N VAL A 174 17.56 22.02 42.67
CA VAL A 174 17.09 20.64 42.48
C VAL A 174 17.70 19.96 41.24
N GLY A 175 18.21 20.73 40.27
CA GLY A 175 18.72 20.23 38.99
C GLY A 175 19.79 19.13 39.14
N PRO A 176 20.86 19.31 39.95
CA PRO A 176 21.89 18.29 40.14
C PRO A 176 21.35 16.98 40.72
N GLN A 177 20.33 17.03 41.59
CA GLN A 177 19.70 15.83 42.15
C GLN A 177 18.94 15.05 41.08
N LEU A 178 18.22 15.76 40.21
CA LEU A 178 17.50 15.14 39.09
C LEU A 178 18.46 14.62 38.02
N GLN A 179 19.54 15.35 37.73
CA GLN A 179 20.58 14.92 36.82
C GLN A 179 21.26 13.63 37.31
N ALA A 180 21.54 13.50 38.61
CA ALA A 180 22.12 12.29 39.17
C ALA A 180 21.21 11.05 39.00
N ILE A 181 19.90 11.21 39.18
CA ILE A 181 18.92 10.13 38.91
C ILE A 181 18.93 9.75 37.42
N LEU A 182 19.06 10.74 36.54
CA LEU A 182 19.12 10.52 35.09
C LEU A 182 20.44 9.83 34.68
N GLU A 183 21.56 10.18 35.30
CA GLU A 183 22.86 9.54 35.12
C GLU A 183 22.85 8.08 35.57
N GLU A 184 22.21 7.77 36.71
CA GLU A 184 22.01 6.40 37.17
C GLU A 184 21.23 5.58 36.14
N ARG A 185 20.12 6.11 35.63
CA ARG A 185 19.34 5.46 34.57
C ARG A 185 20.16 5.28 33.29
N ALA A 186 20.86 6.32 32.84
CA ALA A 186 21.72 6.25 31.64
C ALA A 186 22.89 5.28 31.77
N GLY A 187 23.37 5.02 32.99
CA GLY A 187 24.35 3.97 33.25
C GLY A 187 23.78 2.54 33.14
N SER A 188 22.46 2.37 33.29
CA SER A 188 21.80 1.06 33.27
C SER A 188 21.21 0.65 31.92
N GLU A 189 20.93 1.62 31.04
CA GLU A 189 20.21 1.40 29.77
C GLU A 189 21.07 1.83 28.57
N LYS A 190 21.06 1.06 27.46
CA LYS A 190 21.70 1.50 26.20
C LYS A 190 21.06 2.78 25.65
N ASN A 191 19.75 2.95 25.85
CA ASN A 191 19.00 4.13 25.42
C ASN A 191 18.03 4.55 26.53
N TRP A 192 18.47 5.49 27.37
CA TRP A 192 17.77 5.88 28.59
C TRP A 192 16.43 6.61 28.37
N ILE A 193 16.18 7.12 27.16
CA ILE A 193 14.97 7.89 26.83
C ILE A 193 13.94 7.07 26.04
N GLU A 194 14.29 5.92 25.49
CA GLU A 194 13.43 5.15 24.56
C GLU A 194 12.05 4.89 25.14
N GLU A 195 11.97 4.24 26.31
CA GLU A 195 10.72 3.90 26.99
C GLU A 195 9.89 5.16 27.33
N TRP A 196 10.57 6.23 27.78
CA TRP A 196 9.90 7.48 28.13
C TRP A 196 9.36 8.20 26.90
N TRP A 197 10.12 8.23 25.81
CA TRP A 197 9.69 8.84 24.56
C TRP A 197 8.50 8.11 23.96
N GLU A 198 8.52 6.77 23.94
CA GLU A 198 7.37 5.96 23.52
C GLU A 198 6.14 6.24 24.39
N THR A 199 6.32 6.20 25.70
CA THR A 199 5.22 6.34 26.65
C THR A 199 4.62 7.73 26.64
N PHE A 200 5.43 8.76 26.82
CA PHE A 200 4.96 10.14 26.99
C PHE A 200 4.78 10.87 25.66
N GLY A 201 5.58 10.54 24.65
CA GLY A 201 5.47 11.13 23.30
C GLY A 201 4.33 10.57 22.47
N TYR A 202 4.00 9.28 22.61
CA TYR A 202 3.02 8.62 21.73
C TYR A 202 1.88 7.92 22.45
N MET A 203 2.14 7.16 23.53
CA MET A 203 1.12 6.27 24.12
C MET A 203 0.17 6.97 25.11
N LYS A 204 0.66 7.94 25.87
CA LYS A 204 -0.14 8.71 26.85
C LYS A 204 -1.05 9.78 26.24
N PRO A 205 -0.63 10.54 25.21
CA PRO A 205 -1.49 11.56 24.63
C PRO A 205 -2.86 11.02 24.20
N ARG A 206 -3.92 11.74 24.53
CA ARG A 206 -5.33 11.32 24.31
C ARG A 206 -6.00 12.00 23.12
N TYR A 207 -5.29 12.90 22.44
CA TYR A 207 -5.81 13.54 21.23
C TYR A 207 -5.83 12.55 20.05
N PRO A 208 -6.65 12.79 19.02
CA PRO A 208 -6.75 11.90 17.87
C PRO A 208 -5.40 11.71 17.16
N SER A 209 -4.88 10.48 17.13
CA SER A 209 -3.57 10.18 16.53
C SER A 209 -3.55 10.37 15.02
N ALA A 210 -4.68 10.13 14.34
CA ALA A 210 -4.78 10.19 12.88
C ALA A 210 -4.34 11.53 12.28
N ILE A 211 -4.56 12.63 13.01
CA ILE A 211 -4.22 13.99 12.55
C ILE A 211 -2.95 14.51 13.24
N ASN A 212 -2.81 14.22 14.53
CA ASN A 212 -1.79 14.87 15.37
C ASN A 212 -0.50 14.06 15.54
N ILE A 213 -0.48 12.79 15.13
CA ILE A 213 0.67 11.88 15.31
C ILE A 213 1.06 11.21 13.99
N ASN A 214 0.08 10.65 13.28
CA ASN A 214 0.34 9.88 12.07
C ASN A 214 0.91 10.78 10.97
N TRP A 215 2.02 10.35 10.39
CA TRP A 215 2.57 10.95 9.19
C TRP A 215 2.12 10.14 7.96
N TYR A 216 1.98 10.81 6.82
CA TYR A 216 1.73 10.16 5.54
C TYR A 216 2.65 10.75 4.46
N GLY A 217 3.07 9.89 3.54
CA GLY A 217 3.82 10.27 2.36
C GLY A 217 3.01 9.98 1.10
N VAL A 218 3.09 10.88 0.11
CA VAL A 218 2.50 10.63 -1.21
C VAL A 218 3.58 10.03 -2.10
N VAL A 219 3.31 8.86 -2.67
CA VAL A 219 4.23 8.25 -3.63
C VAL A 219 4.21 9.06 -4.93
N PRO A 220 5.37 9.46 -5.49
CA PRO A 220 5.44 10.24 -6.74
C PRO A 220 4.65 9.58 -7.87
N GLY A 221 3.75 10.31 -8.55
CA GLY A 221 2.76 9.75 -9.48
C GLY A 221 3.27 9.21 -10.83
N ASN A 222 4.57 9.04 -11.01
CA ASN A 222 5.20 8.58 -12.27
C ASN A 222 5.63 7.11 -12.24
N TRP A 223 5.17 6.33 -11.27
CA TRP A 223 5.63 4.96 -11.01
C TRP A 223 4.97 3.89 -11.89
N GLY A 224 4.03 4.25 -12.76
CA GLY A 224 3.35 3.32 -13.65
C GLY A 224 2.71 3.98 -14.88
N PRO A 225 2.26 3.19 -15.88
CA PRO A 225 1.51 3.72 -17.03
C PRO A 225 0.30 4.55 -16.61
N ARG A 226 0.00 5.62 -17.35
CA ARG A 226 -1.14 6.51 -17.08
C ARG A 226 -2.51 5.81 -17.10
N GLU A 227 -2.61 4.67 -17.79
CA GLU A 227 -3.84 3.87 -17.92
C GLU A 227 -3.94 2.74 -16.87
N MET A 228 -2.98 2.64 -15.94
CA MET A 228 -3.01 1.60 -14.90
C MET A 228 -4.23 1.75 -14.00
N SER A 229 -4.96 0.67 -13.81
CA SER A 229 -6.07 0.63 -12.86
C SER A 229 -5.59 0.65 -11.41
N GLN A 230 -6.45 1.11 -10.50
CA GLN A 230 -6.16 1.09 -9.06
C GLN A 230 -5.84 -0.32 -8.55
N SER A 231 -6.46 -1.36 -9.12
CA SER A 231 -6.23 -2.75 -8.70
C SER A 231 -4.87 -3.28 -9.16
N GLU A 232 -4.46 -2.95 -10.39
CA GLU A 232 -3.09 -3.28 -10.87
C GLU A 232 -2.04 -2.57 -10.02
N ALA A 233 -2.28 -1.28 -9.75
CA ALA A 233 -1.45 -0.47 -8.88
C ALA A 233 -1.29 -1.08 -7.47
N ALA A 234 -2.41 -1.43 -6.83
CA ALA A 234 -2.41 -2.02 -5.51
C ALA A 234 -1.70 -3.38 -5.48
N ALA A 235 -1.88 -4.21 -6.52
CA ALA A 235 -1.21 -5.50 -6.63
C ALA A 235 0.31 -5.36 -6.68
N ILE A 236 0.82 -4.43 -7.50
CA ILE A 236 2.26 -4.13 -7.61
C ILE A 236 2.83 -3.70 -6.27
N PHE A 237 2.20 -2.71 -5.61
CA PHE A 237 2.66 -2.23 -4.31
C PHE A 237 2.66 -3.32 -3.25
N THR A 238 1.60 -4.12 -3.20
CA THR A 238 1.48 -5.21 -2.22
C THR A 238 2.61 -6.22 -2.41
N VAL A 239 2.89 -6.62 -3.65
CA VAL A 239 4.00 -7.52 -3.97
C VAL A 239 5.33 -6.91 -3.56
N ALA A 240 5.59 -5.65 -3.88
CA ALA A 240 6.84 -4.98 -3.52
C ALA A 240 7.04 -4.92 -2.00
N LEU A 241 5.99 -4.61 -1.24
CA LEU A 241 6.02 -4.62 0.23
C LEU A 241 6.28 -6.01 0.79
N LEU A 242 5.71 -7.06 0.20
CA LEU A 242 5.96 -8.44 0.61
C LEU A 242 7.39 -8.90 0.31
N GLN A 243 7.95 -8.46 -0.82
CA GLN A 243 9.35 -8.70 -1.16
C GLN A 243 10.28 -8.00 -0.16
N TYR A 244 10.04 -6.71 0.12
CA TYR A 244 10.78 -5.97 1.14
C TYR A 244 10.71 -6.65 2.51
N ARG A 245 9.51 -7.06 2.95
CA ARG A 245 9.34 -7.80 4.20
C ARG A 245 10.16 -9.09 4.23
N LYS A 246 10.19 -9.84 3.12
CA LYS A 246 10.97 -11.07 3.01
C LYS A 246 12.47 -10.81 3.12
N GLU A 247 12.96 -9.74 2.50
CA GLU A 247 14.38 -9.36 2.53
C GLU A 247 14.79 -8.77 3.89
N PHE A 248 13.93 -7.97 4.52
CA PHE A 248 14.18 -7.39 5.84
C PHE A 248 14.22 -8.43 6.96
N LEU A 249 13.41 -9.49 6.87
CA LEU A 249 13.36 -10.59 7.84
C LEU A 249 14.35 -11.72 7.55
N ALA A 250 15.09 -11.67 6.43
CA ALA A 250 16.09 -12.68 6.04
C ALA A 250 17.45 -12.38 6.68
#